data_AF-A0A9Q0NP76-F1
#
_entry.id   AF-A0A9Q0NP76-F1
#
_cell.length_a   1.000
_cell.length_b   1.000
_cell.length_c   1.000
_cell.angle_alpha   90.00
_cell.angle_beta   90.00
_cell.angle_gamma   90.00
#
_symmetry.space_group_name_H-M   'P 1'
#
loop_
_entity.id
_entity.type
_entity.pdbx_description
1 polymer ?
#
loop_
_entity_poly.entity_id
_entity_poly.type
_entity_poly.pdbx_seq_one_letter_code
_entity_poly.pdbx_strand_id
1 'polypeptide(L)'
;MGLSGEIQSKPLVRTMERIREGLRRMDDEYLRSALDYIGAQPDLTALKRGPHTYASPNLNIVSWIRLPVHEADFWMGKTPFHGAGQSLL
;
A
#
# COMPACT_ATOMS: atom_id res chain seq x y z
N MET A 1 -2.81 14.16 3.18
CA MET A 1 -2.98 13.76 1.76
C MET A 1 -2.99 15.01 0.90
N GLY A 2 -2.46 14.96 -0.32
CA GLY A 2 -2.45 16.12 -1.23
C GLY A 2 -3.59 16.01 -2.25
N LEU A 3 -4.26 17.12 -2.56
CA LEU A 3 -5.16 17.18 -3.69
C LEU A 3 -4.36 17.01 -5.00
N SER A 4 -4.96 16.41 -6.03
CA SER A 4 -4.29 16.14 -7.32
C SER A 4 -3.62 17.40 -7.89
N GLY A 5 -4.32 18.55 -7.87
CA GLY A 5 -3.78 19.83 -8.32
C GLY A 5 -2.56 20.31 -7.53
N GLU A 6 -2.49 20.03 -6.22
CA GLU A 6 -1.29 20.36 -5.43
C GLU A 6 -0.11 19.43 -5.76
N ILE A 7 -0.37 18.16 -6.00
CA ILE A 7 0.66 17.18 -6.33
C ILE A 7 1.29 17.52 -7.68
N GLN A 8 0.48 17.97 -8.64
CA GLN A 8 0.94 18.35 -9.99
C GLN A 8 1.64 19.72 -10.03
N SER A 9 1.23 20.67 -9.19
CA SER A 9 1.79 22.04 -9.20
C SER A 9 3.08 22.20 -8.39
N LYS A 10 3.36 21.30 -7.45
CA LYS A 10 4.55 21.38 -6.57
C LYS A 10 5.68 20.47 -7.07
N PRO A 11 6.95 20.78 -6.77
CA PRO A 11 8.06 19.89 -7.10
C PRO A 11 7.89 18.48 -6.51
N LEU A 12 8.35 17.46 -7.24
CA LEU A 12 8.25 16.04 -6.84
C LEU A 12 8.74 15.77 -5.41
N VAL A 13 9.80 16.46 -4.99
CA VAL A 13 10.37 16.37 -3.63
C VAL A 13 9.30 16.61 -2.56
N ARG A 14 8.37 17.54 -2.79
CA ARG A 14 7.29 17.82 -1.82
C ARG A 14 6.34 16.63 -1.65
N THR A 15 6.07 15.90 -2.73
CA THR A 15 5.28 14.67 -2.69
C THR A 15 6.06 13.55 -2.00
N MET A 16 7.36 13.43 -2.28
CA MET A 16 8.23 12.44 -1.62
C MET A 16 8.34 12.69 -0.10
N GLU A 17 8.46 13.94 0.34
CA GLU A 17 8.44 14.31 1.76
C GLU A 17 7.16 13.85 2.45
N ARG A 18 6.00 14.12 1.84
CA ARG A 18 4.70 13.71 2.36
C ARG A 18 4.59 12.18 2.50
N ILE A 19 5.07 11.44 1.50
CA ILE A 19 5.13 9.97 1.57
C ILE A 19 6.05 9.53 2.72
N ARG A 20 7.24 10.11 2.83
CA ARG A 20 8.22 9.80 3.88
C ARG A 20 7.68 10.10 5.28
N GLU A 21 7.00 11.22 5.46
CA GLU A 21 6.35 11.60 6.72
C GLU A 21 5.26 10.59 7.10
N GLY A 22 4.41 10.20 6.14
CA GLY A 22 3.39 9.18 6.35
C GLY A 22 3.98 7.84 6.77
N LEU A 23 5.08 7.41 6.15
CA LEU A 23 5.80 6.19 6.53
C LEU A 23 6.45 6.32 7.91
N ARG A 24 7.05 7.48 8.24
CA ARG A 24 7.71 7.70 9.55
C ARG A 24 6.73 7.66 10.71
N ARG A 25 5.47 8.04 10.48
CA ARG A 25 4.40 7.98 11.50
C ARG A 25 4.00 6.55 11.86
N MET A 26 4.34 5.55 11.05
CA MET A 26 4.03 4.14 11.33
C MET A 26 5.06 3.53 12.29
N ASP A 27 5.24 4.16 13.45
CA ASP A 27 6.09 3.67 14.54
C ASP A 27 5.35 2.63 15.42
N ASP A 28 6.04 2.07 16.42
CA ASP A 28 5.49 1.02 17.29
C ASP A 28 4.22 1.48 18.02
N GLU A 29 4.20 2.71 18.52
CA GLU A 29 3.05 3.28 19.22
C GLU A 29 1.84 3.41 18.29
N TYR A 30 2.03 3.97 17.09
CA TYR A 30 0.96 4.09 16.12
C TYR A 30 0.42 2.72 15.67
N LEU A 31 1.31 1.74 15.46
CA LEU A 31 0.90 0.39 15.05
C LEU A 31 0.12 -0.34 16.15
N ARG A 32 0.51 -0.21 17.42
CA ARG A 32 -0.28 -0.74 18.54
C ARG A 32 -1.65 -0.08 18.65
N SER A 33 -1.70 1.24 18.56
CA SER A 33 -2.97 1.97 18.58
C SER A 33 -3.88 1.59 17.41
N ALA A 34 -3.31 1.31 16.23
CA ALA A 34 -4.08 0.81 15.09
C ALA A 34 -4.66 -0.58 15.35
N LEU A 35 -3.93 -1.48 16.03
CA LEU A 35 -4.46 -2.78 16.45
C LEU A 35 -5.59 -2.64 17.46
N ASP A 36 -5.45 -1.76 18.45
CA ASP A 36 -6.51 -1.47 19.43
C ASP A 36 -7.77 -0.94 18.74
N TYR A 37 -7.60 -0.02 17.77
CA TYR A 37 -8.71 0.51 16.97
C TYR A 37 -9.42 -0.59 16.17
N ILE A 38 -8.66 -1.48 15.51
CA ILE A 38 -9.22 -2.60 14.75
C ILE A 38 -9.96 -3.56 15.70
N GLY A 39 -9.37 -3.89 16.86
CA GLY A 39 -9.96 -4.78 17.85
C GLY A 39 -11.25 -4.25 18.47
N ALA A 40 -11.44 -2.93 18.51
CA ALA A 40 -12.65 -2.29 19.01
C ALA A 40 -13.80 -2.20 17.99
N GLN A 41 -13.57 -2.56 16.71
CA GLN A 41 -14.63 -2.44 15.70
C GLN A 41 -15.69 -3.53 15.85
N PRO A 42 -16.99 -3.19 15.80
CA PRO A 42 -18.08 -4.17 15.87
C PRO A 42 -18.20 -5.01 14.59
N ASP A 43 -17.73 -4.48 13.45
CA ASP A 43 -17.74 -5.16 12.16
C ASP A 43 -16.43 -4.86 11.40
N LEU A 44 -15.60 -5.89 11.23
CA LEU A 44 -14.33 -5.80 10.52
C LEU A 44 -14.51 -5.72 9.00
N THR A 45 -15.66 -6.12 8.46
CA THR A 45 -15.90 -6.08 7.01
C THR A 45 -16.00 -4.65 6.50
N ALA A 46 -16.48 -3.72 7.35
CA ALA A 46 -16.51 -2.29 7.07
C ALA A 46 -15.12 -1.67 6.89
N LEU A 47 -14.07 -2.27 7.46
CA LEU A 47 -12.68 -1.83 7.28
C LEU A 47 -12.03 -2.36 5.99
N LYS A 48 -12.67 -3.31 5.29
CA LYS A 48 -12.10 -3.91 4.09
C LYS A 48 -12.03 -2.89 2.97
N ARG A 49 -10.81 -2.58 2.53
CA ARG A 49 -10.58 -1.73 1.36
C ARG A 49 -10.84 -2.52 0.08
N GLY A 50 -11.59 -1.92 -0.85
CA GLY A 50 -11.96 -2.54 -2.12
C GLY A 50 -11.78 -1.57 -3.31
N PRO A 51 -12.29 -1.93 -4.50
CA PRO A 51 -12.17 -1.09 -5.70
C PRO A 51 -12.66 0.35 -5.49
N HIS A 52 -13.74 0.51 -4.71
CA HIS A 52 -14.30 1.83 -4.36
C HIS A 52 -13.35 2.69 -3.52
N THR A 53 -12.49 2.09 -2.69
CA THR A 53 -11.52 2.81 -1.85
C THR A 53 -10.40 3.44 -2.69
N TYR A 54 -10.07 2.81 -3.81
CA TYR A 54 -8.98 3.22 -4.70
C TYR A 54 -9.48 3.89 -5.99
N ALA A 55 -10.78 4.16 -6.08
CA ALA A 55 -11.35 4.90 -7.18
C ALA A 55 -10.89 6.37 -7.14
N SER A 56 -10.92 7.04 -8.29
CA SER A 56 -10.60 8.46 -8.41
C SER A 56 -11.36 9.29 -7.36
N PRO A 57 -10.69 10.21 -6.65
CA PRO A 57 -9.32 10.70 -6.85
C PRO A 57 -8.24 9.95 -6.04
N ASN A 58 -8.59 8.86 -5.37
CA ASN A 58 -7.67 8.12 -4.51
C ASN A 58 -6.77 7.18 -5.30
N LEU A 59 -5.62 6.81 -4.73
CA LEU A 59 -4.69 5.84 -5.31
C LEU A 59 -4.11 4.92 -4.22
N ASN A 60 -3.70 3.73 -4.62
CA ASN A 60 -3.02 2.77 -3.75
C ASN A 60 -1.78 2.21 -4.46
N ILE A 61 -0.66 2.19 -3.75
CA ILE A 61 0.61 1.67 -4.24
C ILE A 61 1.07 0.58 -3.28
N VAL A 62 1.34 -0.61 -3.81
CA VAL A 62 1.95 -1.71 -3.07
C VAL A 62 3.27 -2.04 -3.73
N SER A 63 4.36 -1.96 -2.98
CA SER A 63 5.71 -2.21 -3.49
C SER A 63 6.16 -3.63 -3.17
N TRP A 64 6.57 -4.38 -4.19
CA TRP A 64 7.13 -5.74 -4.03
C TRP A 64 8.66 -5.76 -4.13
N ILE A 65 9.31 -4.59 -4.20
CA ILE A 65 10.76 -4.48 -4.47
C ILE A 65 11.65 -5.14 -3.40
N ARG A 66 11.13 -5.31 -2.17
CA ARG A 66 11.84 -5.94 -1.06
C ARG A 66 11.37 -7.38 -0.78
N LEU A 67 10.39 -7.87 -1.53
CA LEU A 67 9.94 -9.24 -1.40
C LEU A 67 10.89 -10.16 -2.18
N PRO A 68 11.25 -11.34 -1.67
CA PRO A 68 12.11 -12.31 -2.35
C PRO A 68 11.35 -13.04 -3.47
N VAL A 69 10.61 -12.32 -4.31
CA VAL A 69 9.71 -12.93 -5.31
C VAL A 69 10.50 -13.83 -6.26
N HIS A 70 11.65 -13.37 -6.77
CA HIS A 70 12.50 -14.13 -7.71
C HIS A 70 13.25 -15.33 -7.09
N GLU A 71 13.07 -15.62 -5.82
CA GLU A 71 13.69 -16.78 -5.16
C GLU A 71 12.86 -18.06 -5.31
N ALA A 72 11.62 -17.96 -5.82
CA ALA A 72 10.81 -19.12 -6.12
C ALA A 72 11.48 -20.00 -7.20
N ASP A 73 11.89 -21.20 -6.78
CA ASP A 73 12.43 -22.25 -7.64
C ASP A 73 11.78 -23.58 -7.25
N PHE A 74 11.01 -24.15 -8.17
CA PHE A 74 10.32 -25.43 -8.00
C PHE A 74 11.09 -26.57 -8.68
N TRP A 75 12.43 -26.53 -8.65
CA TRP A 75 13.35 -27.45 -9.32
C TRP A 75 13.37 -27.32 -10.85
N MET A 76 12.86 -26.19 -11.35
CA MET A 76 12.77 -25.87 -12.78
C MET A 76 13.58 -24.61 -13.12
N GLY A 77 14.33 -24.08 -12.15
CA GLY A 77 15.03 -22.80 -12.24
C GLY A 77 14.18 -21.64 -11.74
N LYS A 78 14.84 -20.54 -11.38
CA LYS A 78 14.19 -19.30 -10.96
C LYS A 78 13.38 -18.71 -12.10
N THR A 79 12.18 -18.22 -11.80
CA THR A 79 11.35 -17.60 -12.83
C THR A 79 11.89 -16.21 -13.24
N PRO A 80 11.90 -15.92 -14.56
CA PRO A 80 12.31 -14.62 -15.07
C PRO A 80 11.32 -13.50 -14.74
N PHE A 81 10.07 -13.83 -14.38
CA PHE A 81 9.02 -12.84 -14.15
C PHE A 81 8.10 -13.20 -12.99
N HIS A 82 7.78 -12.18 -12.19
CA HIS A 82 6.72 -12.20 -11.18
C HIS A 82 5.90 -10.92 -11.31
N GLY A 83 4.59 -11.04 -11.21
CA GLY A 83 3.68 -9.91 -11.27
C GLY A 83 2.31 -10.26 -10.70
N ALA A 84 1.47 -9.24 -10.54
CA ALA A 84 0.09 -9.46 -10.16
C ALA A 84 -0.65 -10.21 -11.27
N GLY A 85 -1.22 -11.37 -10.93
CA GLY A 85 -2.16 -12.07 -11.80
C GLY A 85 -3.52 -11.38 -11.75
N GLN A 86 -4.23 -11.37 -12.87
CA GLN A 86 -5.64 -10.99 -12.88
C GLN A 86 -6.50 -12.25 -12.74
N SER A 87 -7.41 -12.27 -11.77
CA SER A 87 -8.47 -13.29 -11.70
C SER A 87 -9.62 -12.84 -12.59
N LEU A 88 -10.01 -13.65 -13.58
CA LEU A 88 -11.15 -13.39 -14.48
C LEU A 88 -12.48 -13.92 -13.90
N LEU A 89 -12.59 -14.00 -12.57
CA LEU A 89 -13.78 -14.47 -11.85
C LEU A 89 -14.36 -13.33 -11.01
#